data_AF-A0A2U0T596-F1
#
_entry.id   AF-A0A2U0T596-F1
#
_cell.length_a   1.000
_cell.length_b   1.000
_cell.length_c   1.000
_cell.angle_alpha   90.00
_cell.angle_beta   90.00
_cell.angle_gamma   90.00
#
_symmetry.space_group_name_H-M   'P 1'
#
loop_
_entity.id
_entity.type
_entity.pdbx_description
1 polymer ?
#
loop_
_entity_poly.entity_id
_entity_poly.type
_entity_poly.pdbx_seq_one_letter_code
_entity_poly.pdbx_strand_id
1 'polypeptide(L)'
;MNFYSLGLLRSVIHPQYLDNLFKLLTNLPDLRQLNLNFRELQEQFTTGENQRNTQFRINLRYFYDKVGIDLVQVNCFKSDILNKNKELILNKNIAQSDNPNFIERMIFYTNKVFGQHKTNREIEQLRKELGFEYDLIIDDKIKRNQGIVQYVRVYFPDECAACKQQYPIADRSFKYRNSERYYLEIHHCISFSADNTCDQIDNLVKLCPTCHRALTKNRADESYQQHLIRNIFKNSPKTYEFCLNFAGENQVLDFVYKRLR
;
A
#
# COMPACT_ATOMS: atom_id res chain seq x y z
N MET A 1 21.70 -15.24 1.84
CA MET A 1 20.69 -14.20 2.17
C MET A 1 20.29 -13.45 0.90
N ASN A 2 19.01 -13.40 0.55
CA ASN A 2 18.51 -12.69 -0.65
C ASN A 2 17.76 -11.40 -0.31
N PHE A 3 17.56 -11.13 0.98
CA PHE A 3 16.76 -10.00 1.45
C PHE A 3 17.51 -9.22 2.51
N TYR A 4 17.41 -7.90 2.44
CA TYR A 4 17.63 -7.03 3.59
C TYR A 4 16.34 -7.02 4.42
N SER A 5 16.44 -7.31 5.71
CA SER A 5 15.27 -7.54 6.57
C SER A 5 15.23 -6.58 7.76
N LEU A 6 14.04 -6.05 8.04
CA LEU A 6 13.73 -5.25 9.22
C LEU A 6 12.70 -6.00 10.07
N GLY A 7 12.99 -6.22 11.36
CA GLY A 7 12.05 -6.83 12.29
C GLY A 7 11.00 -5.85 12.79
N LEU A 8 9.74 -6.26 12.79
CA LEU A 8 8.61 -5.54 13.37
C LEU A 8 8.53 -5.81 14.86
N LEU A 9 9.26 -5.00 15.64
CA LEU A 9 9.37 -5.20 17.08
C LEU A 9 8.01 -5.00 17.76
N ARG A 10 7.50 -6.05 18.40
CA ARG A 10 6.16 -6.08 19.02
C ARG A 10 5.92 -4.97 20.06
N SER A 11 6.97 -4.49 20.72
CA SER A 11 6.88 -3.39 21.68
C SER A 11 6.73 -2.01 21.05
N VAL A 12 7.00 -1.86 19.75
CA VAL A 12 7.00 -0.56 19.04
C VAL A 12 5.81 -0.44 18.09
N ILE A 13 5.38 -1.57 17.52
CA ILE A 13 4.34 -1.59 16.49
C ILE A 13 2.97 -1.22 17.07
N HIS A 14 2.29 -0.30 16.38
CA HIS A 14 0.92 0.14 16.63
C HIS A 14 0.29 0.53 15.28
N PRO A 15 -1.04 0.71 15.18
CA PRO A 15 -1.70 0.96 13.89
C PRO A 15 -1.09 2.13 13.09
N GLN A 16 -0.75 3.24 13.75
CA GLN A 16 -0.15 4.40 13.07
C GLN A 16 1.27 4.11 12.55
N TYR A 17 2.08 3.36 13.30
CA TYR A 17 3.41 2.92 12.85
C TYR A 17 3.30 2.09 11.57
N LEU A 18 2.37 1.13 11.54
CA LEU A 18 2.13 0.28 10.38
C LEU A 18 1.64 1.11 9.19
N ASP A 19 0.68 2.01 9.38
CA ASP A 19 0.21 2.94 8.33
C ASP A 19 1.36 3.76 7.73
N ASN A 20 2.18 4.39 8.58
CA ASN A 20 3.32 5.19 8.12
C ASN A 20 4.35 4.33 7.36
N LEU A 21 4.66 3.14 7.88
CA LEU A 21 5.60 2.22 7.24
C LEU A 21 5.08 1.74 5.88
N PHE A 22 3.78 1.48 5.76
CA PHE A 22 3.20 1.02 4.50
C PHE A 22 3.19 2.14 3.47
N LYS A 23 2.83 3.37 3.87
CA LYS A 23 2.91 4.55 2.99
C LYS A 23 4.34 4.75 2.48
N LEU A 24 5.32 4.71 3.38
CA LEU A 24 6.73 4.81 3.01
C LEU A 24 7.15 3.72 2.01
N LEU A 25 6.77 2.47 2.26
CA LEU A 25 7.19 1.34 1.43
C LEU A 25 6.45 1.28 0.09
N THR A 26 5.20 1.75 0.04
CA THR A 26 4.42 1.80 -1.21
C THR A 26 4.89 2.89 -2.17
N ASN A 27 5.60 3.90 -1.66
CA ASN A 27 6.33 4.88 -2.46
C ASN A 27 7.53 4.31 -3.24
N LEU A 28 7.89 3.03 -3.04
CA LEU A 28 8.95 2.41 -3.82
C LEU A 28 8.45 2.13 -5.26
N PRO A 29 9.28 2.43 -6.29
CA PRO A 29 8.89 2.24 -7.70
C PRO A 29 8.56 0.80 -8.07
N ASP A 30 9.13 -0.18 -7.37
CA ASP A 30 8.93 -1.59 -7.64
C ASP A 30 8.60 -2.38 -6.37
N LEU A 31 7.30 -2.55 -6.12
CA LEU A 31 6.77 -3.30 -4.97
C LEU A 31 7.07 -4.80 -5.03
N ARG A 32 7.42 -5.36 -6.19
CA ARG A 32 7.77 -6.79 -6.33
C ARG A 32 9.04 -7.14 -5.55
N GLN A 33 9.83 -6.12 -5.21
CA GLN A 33 11.05 -6.28 -4.42
C GLN A 33 10.76 -6.38 -2.93
N LEU A 34 9.53 -6.11 -2.49
CA LEU A 34 9.10 -6.16 -1.10
C LEU A 34 8.45 -7.51 -0.77
N ASN A 35 8.63 -7.94 0.48
CA ASN A 35 8.00 -9.11 1.03
C ASN A 35 7.76 -8.91 2.53
N LEU A 36 6.67 -9.48 3.05
CA LEU A 36 6.42 -9.57 4.47
C LEU A 36 6.54 -11.03 4.92
N ASN A 37 7.40 -11.31 5.88
CA ASN A 37 7.57 -12.64 6.43
C ASN A 37 6.93 -12.77 7.81
N PHE A 38 5.80 -13.48 7.87
CA PHE A 38 5.00 -13.75 9.07
C PHE A 38 5.70 -14.71 10.04
N ARG A 39 6.76 -14.27 10.72
CA ARG A 39 7.51 -15.13 11.66
C ARG A 39 6.63 -15.67 12.78
N GLU A 40 5.64 -14.88 13.22
CA GLU A 40 4.68 -15.26 14.27
C GLU A 40 3.82 -16.47 13.89
N LEU A 41 3.63 -16.70 12.60
CA LEU A 41 2.88 -17.83 12.08
C LEU A 41 3.76 -19.04 11.79
N GLN A 42 5.08 -18.98 11.94
CA GLN A 42 5.96 -20.11 11.60
C GLN A 42 6.06 -21.11 12.75
N GLU A 43 6.36 -22.38 12.42
CA GLU A 43 6.41 -23.47 13.39
C GLU A 43 7.35 -23.16 14.55
N GLN A 44 8.57 -22.73 14.23
CA GLN A 44 9.60 -22.32 15.22
C GLN A 44 9.10 -21.28 16.23
N PHE A 45 8.16 -20.43 15.82
CA PHE A 45 7.60 -19.43 16.71
C PHE A 45 6.53 -20.04 17.60
N THR A 46 5.64 -20.86 17.03
CA THR A 46 4.56 -21.53 17.78
C THR A 46 5.06 -22.58 18.75
N THR A 47 6.17 -23.25 18.45
CA THR A 47 6.80 -24.25 19.33
C THR A 47 7.72 -23.62 20.38
N GLY A 48 7.96 -22.30 20.29
CA GLY A 48 8.86 -21.58 21.20
C GLY A 48 10.35 -21.75 20.89
N GLU A 49 10.72 -22.50 19.86
CA GLU A 49 12.11 -22.72 19.45
C GLU A 49 12.82 -21.41 19.06
N ASN A 50 12.13 -20.53 18.33
CA ASN A 50 12.68 -19.25 17.91
C ASN A 50 11.60 -18.18 17.63
N GLN A 51 11.39 -17.29 18.60
CA GLN A 51 10.34 -16.29 18.60
C GLN A 51 10.72 -14.97 17.90
N ARG A 52 11.18 -15.05 16.64
CA ARG A 52 11.51 -13.86 15.85
C ARG A 52 10.26 -13.05 15.55
N ASN A 53 10.40 -11.73 15.55
CA ASN A 53 9.35 -10.84 15.09
C ASN A 53 9.07 -11.02 13.59
N THR A 54 7.83 -10.75 13.16
CA THR A 54 7.47 -10.60 11.75
C THR A 54 8.44 -9.62 11.06
N GLN A 55 8.81 -9.88 9.81
CA GLN A 55 9.87 -9.13 9.14
C GLN A 55 9.41 -8.50 7.85
N PHE A 56 9.65 -7.20 7.70
CA PHE A 56 9.74 -6.58 6.39
C PHE A 56 11.02 -7.00 5.70
N ARG A 57 10.91 -7.29 4.41
CA ARG A 57 12.02 -7.74 3.58
C ARG A 57 12.00 -6.99 2.26
N ILE A 58 13.18 -6.52 1.86
CA ILE A 58 13.41 -5.97 0.52
C ILE A 58 14.50 -6.79 -0.17
N ASN A 59 14.38 -7.02 -1.48
CA ASN A 59 15.41 -7.69 -2.27
C ASN A 59 16.76 -7.00 -2.04
N LEU A 60 17.77 -7.77 -1.64
CA LEU A 60 19.06 -7.23 -1.21
C LEU A 60 19.81 -6.55 -2.36
N ARG A 61 19.72 -7.09 -3.58
CA ARG A 61 20.33 -6.48 -4.76
C ARG A 61 19.65 -5.15 -5.10
N TYR A 62 18.32 -5.16 -5.16
CA TYR A 62 17.56 -3.95 -5.43
C TYR A 62 17.84 -2.84 -4.41
N PHE A 63 17.86 -3.19 -3.11
CA PHE A 63 18.19 -2.25 -2.05
C PHE A 63 19.60 -1.66 -2.21
N TYR A 64 20.59 -2.50 -2.53
CA TYR A 64 21.95 -2.06 -2.78
C TYR A 64 22.03 -1.10 -3.98
N ASP A 65 21.39 -1.44 -5.09
CA ASP A 65 21.41 -0.62 -6.31
C ASP A 65 20.73 0.75 -6.13
N LYS A 66 19.71 0.83 -5.25
CA LYS A 66 18.93 2.07 -5.04
C LYS A 66 19.41 2.94 -3.89
N VAL A 67 19.96 2.34 -2.83
CA VAL A 67 20.22 3.04 -1.56
C VAL A 67 21.64 2.74 -1.03
N GLY A 68 22.35 1.78 -1.60
CA GLY A 68 23.61 1.28 -1.03
C GLY A 68 24.69 2.35 -0.85
N ILE A 69 24.81 3.27 -1.81
CA ILE A 69 25.77 4.39 -1.75
C ILE A 69 25.38 5.38 -0.66
N ASP A 70 24.13 5.82 -0.65
CA ASP A 70 23.63 6.85 0.27
C ASP A 70 23.49 6.34 1.71
N LEU A 71 23.45 5.02 1.91
CA LEU A 71 23.31 4.41 3.23
C LEU A 71 24.40 4.85 4.21
N VAL A 72 25.59 5.22 3.73
CA VAL A 72 26.68 5.71 4.58
C VAL A 72 26.27 6.94 5.41
N GLN A 73 25.39 7.80 4.87
CA GLN A 73 24.92 9.01 5.53
C GLN A 73 23.97 8.72 6.70
N VAL A 74 23.36 7.53 6.71
CA VAL A 74 22.37 7.11 7.71
C VAL A 74 22.93 6.05 8.65
N ASN A 75 23.74 5.12 8.12
CA ASN A 75 24.29 4.00 8.85
C ASN A 75 25.59 3.49 8.19
N CYS A 76 26.72 4.08 8.60
CA CYS A 76 28.05 3.72 8.10
C CYS A 76 28.37 2.23 8.30
N PHE A 77 28.05 1.66 9.48
CA PHE A 77 28.30 0.25 9.78
C PHE A 77 27.62 -0.71 8.78
N LYS A 78 26.35 -0.46 8.46
CA LYS A 78 25.64 -1.29 7.47
C LYS A 78 26.13 -1.03 6.05
N SER A 79 26.50 0.20 5.72
CA SER A 79 27.12 0.52 4.44
C SER A 79 28.41 -0.30 4.24
N ASP A 80 29.27 -0.35 5.26
CA ASP A 80 30.50 -1.15 5.22
C ASP A 80 30.24 -2.64 5.00
N ILE A 81 29.22 -3.20 5.66
CA ILE A 81 28.82 -4.59 5.45
C ILE A 81 28.39 -4.82 4.00
N LEU A 82 27.57 -3.94 3.43
CA LEU A 82 27.14 -4.07 2.04
C LEU A 82 28.31 -3.97 1.07
N ASN A 83 29.22 -3.01 1.28
CA ASN A 83 30.39 -2.82 0.42
C ASN A 83 31.36 -4.00 0.49
N LYS A 84 31.61 -4.55 1.68
CA LYS A 84 32.42 -5.78 1.84
C LYS A 84 31.83 -6.98 1.10
N ASN A 85 30.51 -7.01 0.93
CA ASN A 85 29.80 -8.11 0.27
C ASN A 85 29.33 -7.75 -1.15
N LYS A 86 29.86 -6.66 -1.74
CA LYS A 86 29.38 -6.11 -3.01
C LYS A 86 29.30 -7.14 -4.11
N GLU A 87 30.36 -7.91 -4.35
CA GLU A 87 30.40 -8.91 -5.42
C GLU A 87 29.31 -9.98 -5.26
N LEU A 88 29.11 -10.47 -4.03
CA LEU A 88 28.06 -11.44 -3.71
C LEU A 88 26.65 -10.87 -3.92
N ILE A 89 26.47 -9.58 -3.67
CA ILE A 89 25.19 -8.89 -3.88
C ILE A 89 24.95 -8.68 -5.38
N LEU A 90 25.96 -8.26 -6.13
CA LEU A 90 25.88 -8.01 -7.57
C LEU A 90 25.67 -9.29 -8.40
N ASN A 91 25.92 -10.47 -7.83
CA ASN A 91 25.58 -11.75 -8.46
C ASN A 91 24.13 -12.20 -8.18
N LYS A 92 23.35 -11.43 -7.43
CA LYS A 92 21.93 -11.75 -7.14
C LYS A 92 20.99 -11.14 -8.15
N ASN A 93 19.89 -11.85 -8.37
CA ASN A 93 18.79 -11.41 -9.20
C ASN A 93 17.85 -10.45 -8.46
N ILE A 94 17.38 -9.45 -9.19
CA ILE A 94 16.22 -8.64 -8.84
C ILE A 94 14.95 -9.45 -9.18
N ALA A 95 13.89 -9.33 -8.40
CA ALA A 95 12.65 -10.05 -8.70
C ALA A 95 12.07 -9.56 -10.03
N GLN A 96 11.85 -10.48 -10.97
CA GLN A 96 11.34 -10.21 -12.32
C GLN A 96 9.86 -10.60 -12.45
N SER A 97 9.45 -11.67 -11.76
CA SER A 97 8.05 -12.11 -11.76
C SER A 97 7.19 -11.19 -10.91
N ASP A 98 5.96 -10.95 -11.38
CA ASP A 98 4.93 -10.33 -10.58
C ASP A 98 4.67 -11.24 -9.38
N ASN A 99 5.17 -10.85 -8.21
CA ASN A 99 4.75 -11.45 -6.96
C ASN A 99 3.67 -10.53 -6.39
N PRO A 100 2.36 -10.83 -6.59
CA PRO A 100 1.27 -9.88 -6.32
C PRO A 100 1.05 -9.58 -4.83
N ASN A 101 1.93 -10.10 -3.98
CA ASN A 101 1.52 -10.54 -2.67
C ASN A 101 1.98 -9.62 -1.53
N PHE A 102 2.85 -8.63 -1.76
CA PHE A 102 3.32 -7.79 -0.65
C PHE A 102 2.16 -7.04 0.01
N ILE A 103 1.34 -6.34 -0.79
CA ILE A 103 0.20 -5.60 -0.27
C ILE A 103 -0.84 -6.54 0.32
N GLU A 104 -1.19 -7.63 -0.37
CA GLU A 104 -2.14 -8.63 0.15
C GLU A 104 -1.67 -9.22 1.49
N ARG A 105 -0.37 -9.49 1.62
CA ARG A 105 0.25 -9.94 2.88
C ARG A 105 0.23 -8.86 3.95
N MET A 106 0.33 -7.59 3.58
CA MET A 106 0.16 -6.48 4.52
C MET A 106 -1.27 -6.40 5.05
N ILE A 107 -2.25 -6.46 4.15
CA ILE A 107 -3.67 -6.48 4.49
C ILE A 107 -3.95 -7.67 5.43
N PHE A 108 -3.40 -8.84 5.08
CA PHE A 108 -3.51 -10.04 5.90
C PHE A 108 -2.89 -9.84 7.29
N TYR A 109 -1.67 -9.32 7.38
CA TYR A 109 -0.98 -9.10 8.65
C TYR A 109 -1.82 -8.22 9.57
N THR A 110 -2.24 -7.06 9.08
CA THR A 110 -2.94 -6.07 9.90
C THR A 110 -4.31 -6.59 10.36
N ASN A 111 -5.04 -7.31 9.51
CA ASN A 111 -6.38 -7.78 9.85
C ASN A 111 -6.40 -9.05 10.68
N LYS A 112 -5.45 -9.95 10.41
CA LYS A 112 -5.52 -11.33 10.90
C LYS A 112 -4.37 -11.70 11.80
N VAL A 113 -3.28 -10.94 11.94
CA VAL A 113 -2.12 -11.37 12.74
C VAL A 113 -1.78 -10.33 13.82
N PHE A 114 -1.69 -9.07 13.43
CA PHE A 114 -1.28 -7.97 14.29
C PHE A 114 -2.19 -7.84 15.53
N GLY A 115 -1.58 -7.86 16.72
CA GLY A 115 -2.27 -7.63 17.99
C GLY A 115 -3.25 -8.73 18.43
N GLN A 116 -3.27 -9.87 17.75
CA GLN A 116 -4.22 -10.96 18.05
C GLN A 116 -3.51 -12.14 18.70
N HIS A 117 -3.98 -12.53 19.89
CA HIS A 117 -3.67 -13.85 20.45
C HIS A 117 -4.44 -14.92 19.66
N LYS A 118 -3.76 -16.02 19.32
CA LYS A 118 -4.33 -17.08 18.49
C LYS A 118 -4.11 -18.44 19.08
N THR A 119 -5.12 -19.28 18.95
CA THR A 119 -5.03 -20.71 19.22
C THR A 119 -4.22 -21.40 18.12
N ASN A 120 -3.69 -22.59 18.42
CA ASN A 120 -2.96 -23.39 17.43
C ASN A 120 -3.81 -23.70 16.18
N ARG A 121 -5.11 -23.95 16.37
CA ARG A 121 -6.06 -24.21 15.27
C ARG A 121 -6.24 -23.00 14.36
N GLU A 122 -6.32 -21.79 14.93
CA GLU A 122 -6.40 -20.56 14.13
C GLU A 122 -5.09 -20.29 13.37
N ILE A 123 -3.93 -20.58 13.99
CA ILE A 123 -2.64 -20.45 13.31
C ILE A 123 -2.55 -21.44 12.14
N GLU A 124 -2.98 -22.68 12.30
CA GLU A 124 -3.02 -23.68 11.24
C GLU A 124 -3.93 -23.24 10.08
N GLN A 125 -5.11 -22.69 10.38
CA GLN A 125 -6.00 -22.15 9.35
C GLN A 125 -5.35 -20.99 8.57
N LEU A 126 -4.71 -20.06 9.28
CA LEU A 126 -3.98 -18.95 8.66
C LEU A 126 -2.78 -19.43 7.84
N ARG A 127 -2.15 -20.55 8.23
CA ARG A 127 -1.06 -21.15 7.47
C ARG A 127 -1.54 -21.68 6.12
N LYS A 128 -2.69 -22.36 6.11
CA LYS A 128 -3.36 -22.86 4.90
C LYS A 128 -3.75 -21.72 3.97
N GLU A 129 -4.35 -20.65 4.50
CA GLU A 129 -4.72 -19.46 3.71
C GLU A 129 -3.50 -18.77 3.05
N LEU A 130 -2.34 -18.83 3.68
CA LEU A 130 -1.09 -18.24 3.16
C LEU A 130 -0.28 -19.20 2.28
N GLY A 131 -0.76 -20.42 2.05
CA GLY A 131 -0.06 -21.44 1.26
C GLY A 131 1.23 -21.93 1.91
N PHE A 132 1.32 -21.92 3.25
CA PHE A 132 2.46 -22.52 3.96
C PHE A 132 2.43 -24.06 3.94
N GLU A 133 1.26 -24.66 3.72
CA GLU A 133 1.08 -26.09 3.50
C GLU A 133 0.77 -26.33 2.01
N TYR A 134 1.59 -27.17 1.37
CA TYR A 134 1.43 -27.58 -0.02
C TYR A 134 0.36 -28.67 -0.12
N ASP A 135 -0.91 -28.28 -0.17
CA ASP A 135 -1.89 -29.09 -0.89
C ASP A 135 -1.81 -28.72 -2.38
N LEU A 136 -1.42 -29.70 -3.18
CA LEU A 136 -1.31 -29.62 -4.63
C LEU A 136 -2.66 -29.20 -5.21
N ILE A 137 -2.63 -28.29 -6.19
CA ILE A 137 -3.75 -27.72 -6.94
C ILE A 137 -4.23 -26.38 -6.36
N ILE A 138 -3.57 -25.29 -6.75
CA ILE A 138 -4.21 -23.97 -6.77
C ILE A 138 -4.13 -23.43 -8.21
N ASP A 139 -5.31 -23.27 -8.78
CA ASP A 139 -5.65 -22.85 -10.14
C ASP A 139 -5.02 -21.50 -10.51
N ASP A 140 -4.23 -21.51 -11.57
CA ASP A 140 -3.46 -20.39 -12.09
C ASP A 140 -4.39 -19.42 -12.85
N LYS A 141 -5.04 -18.51 -12.11
CA LYS A 141 -5.69 -17.33 -12.70
C LYS A 141 -4.93 -16.07 -12.36
N ILE A 142 -4.06 -15.69 -13.29
CA ILE A 142 -3.34 -14.42 -13.37
C ILE A 142 -4.32 -13.25 -13.11
N LYS A 143 -4.24 -12.65 -11.92
CA LYS A 143 -4.96 -11.42 -11.55
C LYS A 143 -4.01 -10.23 -11.68
N ARG A 144 -4.46 -9.19 -12.40
CA ARG A 144 -3.76 -7.90 -12.52
C ARG A 144 -3.48 -7.29 -11.14
N ASN A 145 -2.32 -6.65 -11.00
CA ASN A 145 -1.84 -5.98 -9.80
C ASN A 145 -2.79 -4.81 -9.38
N GLN A 146 -3.76 -5.10 -8.50
CA GLN A 146 -4.72 -4.12 -7.93
C GLN A 146 -4.47 -3.84 -6.43
N GLY A 147 -3.28 -4.20 -5.91
CA GLY A 147 -3.02 -4.25 -4.47
C GLY A 147 -3.28 -2.93 -3.73
N ILE A 148 -2.80 -1.82 -4.29
CA ILE A 148 -2.93 -0.48 -3.68
C ILE A 148 -4.41 -0.05 -3.61
N VAL A 149 -5.17 -0.27 -4.68
CA VAL A 149 -6.62 0.03 -4.74
C VAL A 149 -7.39 -0.80 -3.71
N GLN A 150 -7.04 -2.09 -3.54
CA GLN A 150 -7.64 -2.95 -2.52
C GLN A 150 -7.26 -2.49 -1.10
N TYR A 151 -6.01 -2.07 -0.89
CA TYR A 151 -5.58 -1.50 0.38
C TYR A 151 -6.39 -0.25 0.73
N VAL A 152 -6.47 0.74 -0.16
CA VAL A 152 -7.27 1.96 0.09
C VAL A 152 -8.73 1.60 0.34
N ARG A 153 -9.31 0.67 -0.45
CA ARG A 153 -10.67 0.20 -0.25
C ARG A 153 -10.91 -0.38 1.15
N VAL A 154 -9.97 -1.17 1.67
CA VAL A 154 -10.11 -1.82 2.98
C VAL A 154 -9.84 -0.86 4.14
N TYR A 155 -8.77 -0.05 4.07
CA TYR A 155 -8.24 0.67 5.24
C TYR A 155 -8.67 2.12 5.37
N PHE A 156 -9.07 2.77 4.28
CA PHE A 156 -9.52 4.16 4.38
C PHE A 156 -10.98 4.18 4.85
N PRO A 157 -11.41 5.20 5.61
CA PRO A 157 -12.81 5.36 5.98
C PRO A 157 -13.73 5.33 4.74
N ASP A 158 -14.94 4.79 4.89
CA ASP A 158 -15.93 4.79 3.81
C ASP A 158 -16.62 6.16 3.71
N GLU A 159 -15.82 7.17 3.38
CA GLU A 159 -16.25 8.54 3.19
C GLU A 159 -15.84 9.06 1.81
N CYS A 160 -16.68 9.89 1.21
CA CYS A 160 -16.33 10.58 -0.03
C CYS A 160 -15.52 11.84 0.27
N ALA A 161 -14.31 11.93 -0.25
CA ALA A 161 -13.45 13.09 -0.09
C ALA A 161 -14.05 14.38 -0.69
N ALA A 162 -14.90 14.30 -1.71
CA ALA A 162 -15.40 15.49 -2.41
C ALA A 162 -16.66 16.13 -1.80
N CYS A 163 -17.53 15.37 -1.11
CA CYS A 163 -18.82 15.93 -0.66
C CYS A 163 -19.33 15.40 0.69
N LYS A 164 -18.48 14.75 1.50
CA LYS A 164 -18.88 14.26 2.84
C LYS A 164 -19.47 15.29 3.79
N GLN A 165 -19.15 16.57 3.61
CA GLN A 165 -19.68 17.67 4.42
C GLN A 165 -21.00 18.24 3.87
N GLN A 166 -21.42 17.85 2.66
CA GLN A 166 -22.59 18.41 1.98
C GLN A 166 -23.78 17.46 1.95
N TYR A 167 -23.52 16.17 1.73
CA TYR A 167 -24.58 15.17 1.54
C TYR A 167 -24.32 13.91 2.37
N PRO A 168 -25.35 13.34 3.01
CA PRO A 168 -25.28 12.02 3.61
C PRO A 168 -24.83 10.97 2.59
N ILE A 169 -24.06 9.98 3.02
CA ILE A 169 -23.55 8.94 2.10
C ILE A 169 -24.68 8.05 1.55
N ALA A 170 -25.75 7.86 2.31
CA ALA A 170 -26.92 7.07 1.93
C ALA A 170 -27.65 7.60 0.69
N ASP A 171 -27.57 8.91 0.45
CA ASP A 171 -28.32 9.57 -0.65
C ASP A 171 -27.54 9.54 -1.98
N ARG A 172 -26.31 9.04 -1.97
CA ARG A 172 -25.36 9.14 -3.10
C ARG A 172 -24.49 7.90 -3.27
N SER A 173 -24.83 6.83 -2.56
CA SER A 173 -24.19 5.52 -2.62
C SER A 173 -25.18 4.45 -2.14
N PHE A 174 -24.81 3.19 -2.28
CA PHE A 174 -25.56 2.03 -1.82
C PHE A 174 -24.65 1.13 -0.98
N LYS A 175 -25.23 0.29 -0.12
CA LYS A 175 -24.47 -0.70 0.66
C LYS A 175 -24.14 -1.93 -0.19
N TYR A 176 -22.99 -2.54 0.05
CA TYR A 176 -22.69 -3.84 -0.54
C TYR A 176 -23.69 -4.90 -0.05
N ARG A 177 -23.96 -5.90 -0.89
CA ARG A 177 -24.80 -7.03 -0.51
C ARG A 177 -24.26 -7.68 0.78
N ASN A 178 -25.12 -7.85 1.78
CA ASN A 178 -24.79 -8.43 3.08
C ASN A 178 -23.68 -7.68 3.84
N SER A 179 -23.57 -6.35 3.67
CA SER A 179 -22.59 -5.54 4.37
C SER A 179 -23.19 -4.20 4.80
N GLU A 180 -22.74 -3.68 5.93
CA GLU A 180 -23.06 -2.31 6.36
C GLU A 180 -22.22 -1.24 5.66
N ARG A 181 -21.25 -1.63 4.84
CA ARG A 181 -20.32 -0.73 4.15
C ARG A 181 -20.93 -0.15 2.87
N TYR A 182 -20.71 1.14 2.65
CA TYR A 182 -21.13 1.84 1.43
C TYR A 182 -20.15 1.63 0.27
N TYR A 183 -20.69 1.60 -0.95
CA TYR A 183 -19.95 1.49 -2.19
C TYR A 183 -19.28 2.83 -2.54
N LEU A 184 -17.96 2.85 -2.61
CA LEU A 184 -17.17 4.00 -3.04
C LEU A 184 -16.15 3.57 -4.10
N GLU A 185 -15.86 4.49 -5.00
CA GLU A 185 -14.91 4.33 -6.09
C GLU A 185 -13.58 4.96 -5.69
N ILE A 186 -12.48 4.29 -6.04
CA ILE A 186 -11.13 4.79 -5.79
C ILE A 186 -10.74 5.68 -6.97
N HIS A 187 -10.33 6.91 -6.65
CA HIS A 187 -9.98 7.93 -7.62
C HIS A 187 -8.55 8.39 -7.42
N HIS A 188 -7.75 8.34 -8.49
CA HIS A 188 -6.45 9.03 -8.57
C HIS A 188 -6.68 10.51 -8.81
N CYS A 189 -6.25 11.37 -7.89
CA CYS A 189 -6.38 12.83 -8.07
C CYS A 189 -5.57 13.31 -9.27
N ILE A 190 -4.34 12.82 -9.43
CA ILE A 190 -3.55 13.03 -10.63
C ILE A 190 -3.63 11.76 -11.48
N SER A 191 -4.32 11.84 -12.62
CA SER A 191 -4.44 10.74 -13.56
C SER A 191 -3.29 10.72 -14.58
N PHE A 192 -2.37 9.75 -14.48
CA PHE A 192 -1.37 9.48 -15.51
C PHE A 192 -1.44 8.03 -15.99
N SER A 193 -1.48 7.84 -17.31
CA SER A 193 -1.48 6.54 -17.99
C SER A 193 -0.18 6.27 -18.73
N ALA A 194 0.91 6.88 -18.28
CA ALA A 194 2.21 6.75 -18.94
C ALA A 194 3.38 6.57 -17.96
N ASP A 195 3.18 6.75 -16.65
CA ASP A 195 4.25 6.59 -15.67
C ASP A 195 3.67 6.13 -14.32
N ASN A 196 4.19 5.01 -13.79
CA ASN A 196 3.69 4.35 -12.57
C ASN A 196 4.03 5.13 -11.28
N THR A 197 4.79 6.22 -11.40
CA THR A 197 5.21 7.09 -10.30
C THR A 197 4.03 7.74 -9.56
N CYS A 198 2.86 7.85 -10.20
CA CYS A 198 1.65 8.42 -9.61
C CYS A 198 0.66 7.38 -9.05
N ASP A 199 0.93 6.07 -9.20
CA ASP A 199 0.10 5.01 -8.61
C ASP A 199 0.48 4.80 -7.14
N GLN A 200 0.30 5.86 -6.35
CA GLN A 200 0.71 5.97 -4.96
C GLN A 200 -0.50 6.12 -4.05
N ILE A 201 -0.44 5.56 -2.84
CA ILE A 201 -1.53 5.64 -1.86
C ILE A 201 -1.93 7.09 -1.61
N ASP A 202 -0.94 7.99 -1.52
CA ASP A 202 -1.20 9.39 -1.22
C ASP A 202 -1.93 10.12 -2.39
N ASN A 203 -1.87 9.60 -3.61
CA ASN A 203 -2.64 10.11 -4.76
C ASN A 203 -4.09 9.61 -4.81
N LEU A 204 -4.47 8.69 -3.92
CA LEU A 204 -5.77 8.00 -3.96
C LEU A 204 -6.76 8.56 -2.95
N VAL A 205 -8.00 8.75 -3.39
CA VAL A 205 -9.13 9.09 -2.52
C VAL A 205 -10.35 8.22 -2.83
N LYS A 206 -11.23 8.07 -1.85
CA LYS A 206 -12.55 7.47 -2.03
C LYS A 206 -13.57 8.52 -2.44
N LEU A 207 -14.35 8.23 -3.47
CA LEU A 207 -15.44 9.08 -3.95
C LEU A 207 -16.74 8.28 -4.07
N CYS A 208 -17.88 8.93 -3.85
CA CYS A 208 -19.15 8.29 -4.18
C CYS A 208 -19.34 8.25 -5.71
N PRO A 209 -20.15 7.32 -6.24
CA PRO A 209 -20.35 7.18 -7.69
C PRO A 209 -20.70 8.50 -8.39
N THR A 210 -21.55 9.33 -7.76
CA THR A 210 -21.94 10.64 -8.28
C THR A 210 -20.74 11.59 -8.44
N CYS A 211 -19.91 11.73 -7.40
CA CYS A 211 -18.74 12.62 -7.44
C CYS A 211 -17.65 12.09 -8.35
N HIS A 212 -17.40 10.78 -8.34
CA HIS A 212 -16.41 10.18 -9.22
C HIS A 212 -16.80 10.39 -10.69
N ARG A 213 -18.08 10.20 -11.02
CA ARG A 213 -18.60 10.48 -12.36
C ARG A 213 -18.53 11.96 -12.71
N ALA A 214 -18.83 12.86 -11.77
CA ALA A 214 -18.73 14.30 -12.00
C ALA A 214 -17.29 14.76 -12.28
N LEU A 215 -16.28 14.07 -11.75
CA LEU A 215 -14.86 14.35 -12.00
C LEU A 215 -14.31 13.71 -13.29
N THR A 216 -15.17 13.10 -14.12
CA THR A 216 -14.77 12.75 -15.49
C THR A 216 -14.58 14.03 -16.31
N LYS A 217 -13.57 14.11 -17.17
CA LYS A 217 -13.27 15.34 -17.93
C LYS A 217 -14.50 15.82 -18.73
N ASN A 218 -14.81 17.12 -18.63
CA ASN A 218 -15.94 17.77 -19.32
C ASN A 218 -17.31 17.13 -19.04
N ARG A 219 -17.49 16.42 -17.91
CA ARG A 219 -18.72 15.71 -17.57
C ARG A 219 -19.74 16.56 -16.83
N ALA A 220 -19.26 17.57 -16.10
CA ALA A 220 -20.05 18.50 -15.32
C ALA A 220 -19.49 19.92 -15.51
N ASP A 221 -20.19 20.93 -14.99
CA ASP A 221 -19.74 22.32 -15.03
C ASP A 221 -18.33 22.46 -14.45
N GLU A 222 -17.46 23.20 -15.15
CA GLU A 222 -16.06 23.37 -14.77
C GLU A 222 -15.91 23.91 -13.33
N SER A 223 -16.71 24.91 -12.97
CA SER A 223 -16.74 25.48 -11.62
C SER A 223 -17.11 24.43 -10.56
N TYR A 224 -18.03 23.52 -10.89
CA TYR A 224 -18.43 22.42 -10.02
C TYR A 224 -17.31 21.38 -9.89
N GLN A 225 -16.65 21.00 -10.98
CA GLN A 225 -15.51 20.08 -10.96
C GLN A 225 -14.35 20.62 -10.12
N GLN A 226 -14.00 21.90 -10.32
CA GLN A 226 -12.99 22.58 -9.51
C GLN A 226 -13.39 22.64 -8.03
N HIS A 227 -14.67 22.88 -7.72
CA HIS A 227 -15.19 22.84 -6.35
C HIS A 227 -15.02 21.46 -5.70
N LEU A 228 -15.31 20.39 -6.43
CA LEU A 228 -15.08 19.02 -5.95
C LEU A 228 -13.60 18.75 -5.66
N ILE A 229 -12.69 19.19 -6.54
CA ILE A 229 -11.23 19.04 -6.34
C ILE A 229 -10.78 19.81 -5.07
N ARG A 230 -11.26 21.04 -4.88
CA ARG A 230 -10.95 21.81 -3.64
C ARG A 230 -11.42 21.08 -2.38
N ASN A 231 -12.62 20.49 -2.41
CA ASN A 231 -13.11 19.71 -1.29
C ASN A 231 -12.25 18.48 -1.03
N ILE A 232 -11.77 17.80 -2.09
CA ILE A 232 -10.84 16.67 -1.95
C ILE A 232 -9.57 17.13 -1.22
N PHE A 233 -8.97 18.24 -1.64
CA PHE A 233 -7.77 18.77 -0.97
C PHE A 233 -8.01 19.11 0.50
N LYS A 234 -9.15 19.73 0.81
CA LYS A 234 -9.54 20.05 2.20
C LYS A 234 -9.75 18.79 3.05
N ASN A 235 -10.36 17.75 2.47
CA ASN A 235 -10.74 16.54 3.19
C ASN A 235 -9.67 15.43 3.16
N SER A 236 -8.66 15.56 2.31
CA SER A 236 -7.50 14.67 2.20
C SER A 236 -6.21 15.49 2.10
N PRO A 237 -5.71 16.05 3.23
CA PRO A 237 -4.49 16.86 3.23
C PRO A 237 -3.27 16.14 2.66
N LYS A 238 -3.14 14.82 2.90
CA LYS A 238 -2.04 14.01 2.32
C LYS A 238 -2.08 13.98 0.80
N THR A 239 -3.27 13.89 0.22
CA THR A 239 -3.42 13.94 -1.23
C THR A 239 -3.13 15.32 -1.79
N TYR A 240 -3.47 16.36 -1.05
CA TYR A 240 -3.09 17.72 -1.41
C TYR A 240 -1.56 17.89 -1.40
N GLU A 241 -0.88 17.48 -0.33
CA GLU A 241 0.59 17.49 -0.22
C GLU A 241 1.23 16.68 -1.35
N PHE A 242 0.69 15.51 -1.68
CA PHE A 242 1.16 14.72 -2.82
C PHE A 242 1.06 15.51 -4.13
N CYS A 243 -0.07 16.18 -4.38
CA CYS A 243 -0.26 16.98 -5.59
C CYS A 243 0.69 18.20 -5.65
N LEU A 244 1.03 18.78 -4.50
CA LEU A 244 1.97 19.91 -4.42
C LEU A 244 3.39 19.54 -4.88
N ASN A 245 3.78 18.27 -4.81
CA ASN A 245 5.05 17.81 -5.36
C ASN A 245 5.15 17.96 -6.88
N PHE A 246 4.01 18.17 -7.57
CA PHE A 246 3.95 18.30 -9.04
C PHE A 246 3.58 19.71 -9.51
N ALA A 247 3.01 20.54 -8.65
CA ALA A 247 2.58 21.90 -8.97
C ALA A 247 2.57 22.79 -7.73
N GLY A 248 2.95 24.06 -7.87
CA GLY A 248 2.89 25.02 -6.77
C GLY A 248 1.45 25.27 -6.28
N GLU A 249 1.32 25.78 -5.05
CA GLU A 249 0.01 25.98 -4.37
C GLU A 249 -1.01 26.75 -5.21
N ASN A 250 -0.57 27.79 -5.93
CA ASN A 250 -1.45 28.62 -6.76
C ASN A 250 -1.89 27.95 -8.07
N GLN A 251 -1.30 26.82 -8.45
CA GLN A 251 -1.51 26.16 -9.75
C GLN A 251 -2.03 24.72 -9.61
N VAL A 252 -1.96 24.13 -8.42
CA VAL A 252 -2.28 22.71 -8.18
C VAL A 252 -3.72 22.34 -8.53
N LEU A 253 -4.68 23.26 -8.32
CA LEU A 253 -6.08 23.06 -8.71
C LEU A 253 -6.21 22.91 -10.23
N ASP A 254 -5.69 23.88 -10.97
CA ASP A 254 -5.71 23.87 -12.44
C ASP A 254 -4.92 22.69 -13.01
N PHE A 255 -3.81 22.34 -12.35
CA PHE A 255 -2.98 21.21 -12.71
C PHE A 255 -3.75 19.88 -12.65
N VAL A 256 -4.49 19.65 -11.56
CA VAL A 256 -5.33 18.46 -11.37
C VAL A 256 -6.53 18.50 -12.33
N TYR A 257 -7.22 19.64 -12.43
CA TYR A 257 -8.38 19.81 -13.30
C TYR A 257 -8.07 19.47 -14.78
N LYS A 258 -6.96 19.99 -15.31
CA LYS A 258 -6.54 19.73 -16.71
C LYS A 258 -6.27 18.25 -16.99
N ARG A 259 -6.01 17.46 -15.93
CA ARG A 259 -5.67 16.03 -15.96
C ARG A 259 -6.81 15.10 -15.58
N LEU A 260 -8.02 15.62 -15.35
CA LEU A 260 -9.21 14.77 -15.30
C LEU A 260 -9.33 13.94 -16.58
N ARG A 261 -9.97 12.77 -16.49
CA ARG A 261 -10.18 11.85 -17.61
C ARG A 261 -11.63 11.45 -17.75
#